data_AF-A0A433ST69-F1
#
_entry.id   AF-A0A433ST69-F1
#
_cell.length_a   1.000
_cell.length_b   1.000
_cell.length_c   1.000
_cell.angle_alpha   90.00
_cell.angle_beta   90.00
_cell.angle_gamma   90.00
#
_symmetry.space_group_name_H-M   'P 1'
#
loop_
_entity.id
_entity.type
_entity.pdbx_description
1 polymer ?
#
loop_
_entity_poly.entity_id
_entity_poly.type
_entity_poly.pdbx_seq_one_letter_code
_entity_poly.pdbx_strand_id
1 'polypeptide(L)'
;MCGRNVDIVKLWMQWRALGDAGMEEKIDLGFENAQYFTEKLKVTEGFKMVLPEFQCINICFWYIPRRLRGKIEDKAWWQEVNDVAPKLKERMMKAGTLMIQYQALSDKNWVNFYRIIMLNRHLTHRDLDFVLEEFERLGHDL
;
A
#
# COMPACT_ATOMS: atom_id res chain seq x y z
N MET A 1 -40.49 6.99 11.72
CA MET A 1 -39.98 5.75 11.09
C MET A 1 -38.50 5.95 10.80
N CYS A 2 -37.64 5.04 11.25
CA CYS A 2 -36.21 5.05 10.89
C CYS A 2 -36.06 4.36 9.53
N GLY A 3 -35.56 5.09 8.51
CA GLY A 3 -35.31 4.52 7.18
C GLY A 3 -34.04 3.69 7.18
N ARG A 4 -34.07 2.52 6.51
CA ARG A 4 -32.90 1.66 6.31
C ARG A 4 -32.57 1.57 4.84
N ASN A 5 -31.35 1.94 4.46
CA ASN A 5 -30.87 1.84 3.08
C ASN A 5 -30.78 0.37 2.63
N VAL A 6 -31.10 0.12 1.36
CA VAL A 6 -31.11 -1.21 0.75
C VAL A 6 -29.77 -1.47 0.04
N ASP A 7 -28.73 -1.80 0.81
CA ASP A 7 -27.39 -2.06 0.23
C ASP A 7 -27.23 -3.45 -0.39
N ILE A 8 -28.10 -4.40 -0.04
CA ILE A 8 -28.08 -5.78 -0.54
C ILE A 8 -28.20 -5.89 -2.06
N VAL A 9 -28.91 -4.94 -2.69
CA VAL A 9 -29.14 -4.97 -4.15
C VAL A 9 -27.82 -4.78 -4.91
N LYS A 10 -26.90 -3.93 -4.42
CA LYS A 10 -25.60 -3.70 -5.07
C LYS A 10 -24.76 -4.96 -5.09
N LEU A 11 -24.66 -5.64 -3.94
CA LEU A 11 -23.93 -6.90 -3.81
C LEU A 11 -24.58 -7.99 -4.66
N TRP A 12 -25.90 -8.15 -4.56
CA TRP A 12 -26.64 -9.17 -5.31
C TRP A 12 -26.47 -8.99 -6.82
N MET A 13 -26.56 -7.77 -7.35
CA MET A 13 -26.35 -7.50 -8.78
C MET A 13 -24.94 -7.87 -9.23
N GLN A 14 -23.91 -7.49 -8.46
CA GLN A 14 -22.52 -7.85 -8.76
C GLN A 14 -22.32 -9.37 -8.74
N TRP A 15 -22.86 -10.05 -7.73
CA TRP A 15 -22.74 -11.50 -7.58
C TRP A 15 -23.50 -12.24 -8.69
N ARG A 16 -24.68 -11.78 -9.09
CA ARG A 16 -25.43 -12.35 -10.21
C ARG A 16 -24.71 -12.17 -11.56
N ALA A 17 -23.96 -11.08 -11.73
CA ALA A 17 -23.21 -10.82 -12.96
C ALA A 17 -21.90 -11.64 -13.05
N LEU A 18 -21.20 -11.80 -11.93
CA LEU A 18 -19.90 -12.49 -11.89
C LEU A 18 -20.01 -13.99 -11.58
N GLY A 19 -21.08 -14.40 -10.88
CA GLY A 19 -21.16 -15.72 -10.27
C GLY A 19 -20.12 -15.92 -9.17
N ASP A 20 -20.09 -17.13 -8.60
CA ASP A 20 -19.09 -17.49 -7.58
C ASP A 20 -17.68 -17.49 -8.17
N ALA A 21 -17.50 -18.05 -9.37
CA ALA A 21 -16.22 -18.11 -10.06
C ALA A 21 -15.61 -16.72 -10.34
N GLY A 22 -16.41 -15.75 -10.79
CA GLY A 22 -15.90 -14.39 -11.03
C GLY A 22 -15.61 -13.62 -9.74
N MET A 23 -16.24 -14.00 -8.62
CA MET A 23 -15.90 -13.47 -7.30
C MET A 23 -14.60 -14.08 -6.77
N GLU A 24 -14.40 -15.39 -6.96
CA GLU A 24 -13.15 -16.11 -6.66
C GLU A 24 -11.97 -15.54 -7.43
N GLU A 25 -12.08 -15.44 -8.76
CA GLU A 25 -11.03 -14.87 -9.65
C GLU A 25 -10.61 -13.46 -9.19
N LYS A 26 -11.56 -12.64 -8.75
CA LYS A 26 -11.27 -11.29 -8.25
C LYS A 26 -10.42 -11.32 -6.98
N ILE A 27 -10.66 -12.28 -6.08
CA ILE A 27 -9.88 -12.45 -4.86
C ILE A 27 -8.49 -12.99 -5.20
N ASP A 28 -8.42 -14.01 -6.04
CA ASP A 28 -7.16 -14.62 -6.48
C ASP A 28 -6.23 -13.60 -7.13
N LEU A 29 -6.76 -12.75 -8.01
CA LEU A 29 -6.01 -11.65 -8.62
C LEU A 29 -5.47 -10.65 -7.58
N GLY A 30 -6.21 -10.42 -6.50
CA GLY A 30 -5.76 -9.58 -5.39
C GLY A 30 -4.55 -10.19 -4.67
N PHE A 31 -4.57 -11.50 -4.45
CA PHE A 31 -3.46 -12.24 -3.86
C PHE A 31 -2.24 -12.30 -4.79
N GLU A 32 -2.44 -12.54 -6.08
CA GLU A 32 -1.37 -12.54 -7.10
C GLU A 32 -0.66 -11.18 -7.15
N ASN A 33 -1.42 -10.09 -7.25
CA ASN A 33 -0.87 -8.74 -7.23
C ASN A 33 -0.14 -8.44 -5.91
N ALA A 34 -0.65 -8.94 -4.78
CA ALA A 34 0.00 -8.75 -3.50
C ALA A 34 1.34 -9.49 -3.41
N GLN A 35 1.41 -10.70 -3.96
CA GLN A 35 2.64 -11.46 -4.07
C GLN A 35 3.64 -10.75 -4.99
N TYR A 36 3.23 -10.37 -6.21
CA TYR A 36 4.08 -9.65 -7.17
C TYR A 36 4.68 -8.38 -6.56
N PHE A 37 3.84 -7.54 -5.95
CA PHE A 37 4.31 -6.28 -5.37
C PHE A 37 5.25 -6.52 -4.17
N THR A 38 5.00 -7.55 -3.37
CA THR A 38 5.87 -7.91 -2.24
C THR A 38 7.25 -8.38 -2.71
N GLU A 39 7.32 -9.18 -3.78
CA GLU A 39 8.59 -9.59 -4.39
C GLU A 39 9.36 -8.39 -4.95
N LYS A 40 8.67 -7.45 -5.61
CA LYS A 40 9.27 -6.21 -6.10
C LYS A 40 9.80 -5.32 -4.98
N LEU A 41 9.04 -5.15 -3.90
CA LEU A 41 9.47 -4.39 -2.72
C LEU A 41 10.73 -4.98 -2.08
N LYS A 42 10.89 -6.31 -2.09
CA LYS A 42 12.07 -6.99 -1.52
C LYS A 42 13.35 -6.75 -2.35
N VAL A 43 13.21 -6.61 -3.68
CA VAL A 43 14.35 -6.40 -4.59
C VAL A 43 14.69 -4.91 -4.75
N THR A 44 13.70 -4.03 -4.59
CA THR A 44 13.88 -2.59 -4.81
C THR A 44 14.49 -1.92 -3.58
N GLU A 45 15.61 -1.22 -3.78
CA GLU A 45 16.25 -0.46 -2.71
C GLU A 45 15.35 0.67 -2.21
N GLY A 46 15.43 1.00 -0.92
CA GLY A 46 14.62 2.08 -0.34
C GLY A 46 13.25 1.64 0.15
N PHE A 47 12.90 0.36 0.02
CA PHE A 47 11.68 -0.18 0.60
C PHE A 47 12.02 -1.22 1.66
N LYS A 48 11.34 -1.12 2.81
CA LYS A 48 11.49 -2.08 3.91
C LYS A 48 10.14 -2.59 4.34
N MET A 49 9.96 -3.90 4.26
CA MET A 49 8.72 -4.55 4.66
C MET A 49 8.53 -4.46 6.19
N VAL A 50 7.31 -4.15 6.62
CA VAL A 50 6.93 -4.13 8.06
C VAL A 50 6.80 -5.54 8.60
N LEU A 51 6.25 -6.44 7.80
CA LEU A 51 6.11 -7.87 8.08
C LEU A 51 6.82 -8.66 6.98
N PRO A 52 7.40 -9.84 7.28
CA PRO A 52 8.14 -10.63 6.29
C PRO A 52 7.27 -11.08 5.10
N GLU A 53 5.97 -11.21 5.35
CA GLU A 53 4.94 -11.60 4.38
C GLU A 53 3.74 -10.65 4.48
N PHE A 54 2.98 -10.55 3.39
CA PHE A 54 1.76 -9.78 3.33
C PHE A 54 0.63 -10.50 4.11
N GLN A 55 -0.36 -9.73 4.59
CA GLN A 55 -1.51 -10.28 5.31
C GLN A 55 -2.77 -10.15 4.44
N CYS A 56 -3.23 -11.27 3.87
CA CYS A 56 -4.30 -11.29 2.88
C CYS A 56 -3.92 -10.50 1.62
N ILE A 57 -4.58 -9.38 1.33
CA ILE A 57 -4.25 -8.48 0.21
C ILE A 57 -3.63 -7.16 0.68
N ASN A 58 -3.23 -7.08 1.96
CA ASN A 58 -2.64 -5.90 2.57
C ASN A 58 -1.13 -6.03 2.68
N ILE A 59 -0.42 -5.01 2.19
CA ILE A 59 1.04 -4.95 2.20
C ILE A 59 1.45 -3.71 2.96
N CYS A 60 2.31 -3.90 3.96
CA CYS A 60 2.78 -2.86 4.85
C CYS A 60 4.28 -2.68 4.68
N PHE A 61 4.72 -1.46 4.34
CA PHE A 61 6.12 -1.15 4.09
C PHE A 61 6.49 0.28 4.51
N TRP A 62 7.76 0.49 4.82
CA TRP A 62 8.37 1.81 4.95
C TRP A 62 9.10 2.19 3.66
N TYR A 63 9.10 3.49 3.36
CA TYR A 63 9.97 4.06 2.34
C TYR A 63 11.14 4.78 3.00
N ILE A 64 12.36 4.43 2.58
CA ILE A 64 13.63 4.93 3.09
C ILE A 64 14.22 5.83 2.00
N PRO A 65 14.26 7.15 2.21
CA PRO A 65 14.83 8.07 1.24
C PRO A 65 16.34 7.83 1.09
N ARG A 66 16.90 8.22 -0.08
CA ARG A 66 18.29 7.93 -0.46
C ARG A 66 19.31 8.35 0.60
N ARG A 67 19.09 9.49 1.26
CA ARG A 67 19.98 10.01 2.32
C ARG A 67 20.01 9.18 3.61
N LEU A 68 19.03 8.31 3.82
CA LEU A 68 18.92 7.44 5.00
C LEU A 68 19.35 5.99 4.73
N ARG A 69 19.55 5.60 3.47
CA ARG A 69 19.98 4.25 3.09
C ARG A 69 21.42 3.99 3.56
N GLY A 70 21.68 2.77 4.05
CA GLY A 70 23.01 2.35 4.53
C GLY A 70 23.48 2.98 5.84
N LYS A 71 22.66 3.80 6.50
CA LYS A 71 22.94 4.34 7.84
C LYS A 71 22.48 3.39 8.94
N ILE A 72 23.00 3.61 10.14
CA ILE A 72 22.59 2.87 11.34
C ILE A 72 21.14 3.22 11.66
N GLU A 73 20.29 2.21 11.82
CA GLU A 73 18.87 2.33 12.16
C GLU A 73 18.68 2.64 13.66
N ASP A 74 19.18 3.79 14.11
CA ASP A 74 18.99 4.26 15.48
C ASP A 74 17.61 4.91 15.69
N LYS A 75 17.34 5.36 16.92
CA LYS A 75 16.06 6.00 17.25
C LYS A 75 15.84 7.30 16.46
N ALA A 76 16.89 8.06 16.19
CA ALA A 76 16.79 9.31 15.42
C ALA A 76 16.46 9.00 13.96
N TRP A 77 17.08 7.97 13.38
CA TRP A 77 16.81 7.47 12.04
C TRP A 77 15.33 7.07 11.87
N TRP A 78 14.78 6.33 12.82
CA TRP A 78 13.35 5.96 12.78
C TRP A 78 12.42 7.16 12.97
N GLN A 79 12.80 8.18 13.74
CA GLN A 79 12.06 9.44 13.81
C GLN A 79 12.08 10.18 12.47
N GLU A 80 13.20 10.15 11.75
CA GLU A 80 13.24 10.75 10.41
C GLU A 80 12.35 10.00 9.41
N VAL A 81 12.36 8.66 9.43
CA VAL A 81 11.44 7.84 8.60
C VAL A 81 9.99 8.14 8.94
N ASN A 82 9.67 8.35 10.22
CA ASN A 82 8.34 8.75 10.66
C ASN A 82 7.87 10.06 10.00
N ASP A 83 8.78 11.02 9.85
CA ASP A 83 8.50 12.35 9.30
C ASP A 83 8.49 12.37 7.77
N VAL A 84 9.18 11.43 7.12
CA VAL A 84 9.12 11.23 5.67
C VAL A 84 7.70 10.87 5.24
N ALA A 85 7.00 10.04 6.02
CA ALA A 85 5.73 9.49 5.60
C ALA A 85 4.62 10.53 5.33
N PRO A 86 4.34 11.47 6.26
CA PRO A 86 3.41 12.58 6.03
C PRO A 86 3.83 13.48 4.86
N LYS A 87 5.12 13.81 4.73
CA LYS A 87 5.64 14.69 3.66
C LYS A 87 5.43 14.07 2.28
N LEU A 88 5.76 12.78 2.14
CA LEU A 88 5.57 12.06 0.89
C LEU A 88 4.07 11.95 0.56
N LYS A 89 3.21 11.70 1.56
CA LYS A 89 1.75 11.68 1.38
C LYS A 89 1.22 13.03 0.89
N GLU A 90 1.70 14.13 1.45
CA GLU A 90 1.32 15.47 1.00
C GLU A 90 1.70 15.69 -0.47
N ARG A 91 2.90 15.27 -0.86
CA ARG A 91 3.37 15.35 -2.26
C ARG A 91 2.54 14.47 -3.20
N MET A 92 2.19 13.25 -2.78
CA MET A 92 1.29 12.36 -3.52
C MET A 92 -0.08 13.03 -3.76
N MET A 93 -0.66 13.65 -2.72
CA MET A 93 -1.95 14.34 -2.84
C MET A 93 -1.88 15.57 -3.76
N LYS A 94 -0.79 16.35 -3.68
CA LYS A 94 -0.57 17.52 -4.55
C LYS A 94 -0.34 17.12 -6.01
N ALA A 95 0.41 16.04 -6.25
CA ALA A 95 0.66 15.54 -7.59
C ALA A 95 -0.58 14.88 -8.22
N GLY A 96 -1.47 14.30 -7.40
CA GLY A 96 -2.68 13.63 -7.87
C GLY A 96 -2.43 12.32 -8.61
N THR A 97 -1.21 11.79 -8.54
CA THR A 97 -0.75 10.60 -9.27
C THR A 97 -1.04 9.30 -8.53
N LEU A 98 -0.98 9.34 -7.19
CA LEU A 98 -1.11 8.17 -6.33
C LEU A 98 -1.75 8.54 -4.99
N MET A 99 -2.48 7.60 -4.40
CA MET A 99 -3.08 7.79 -3.07
C MET A 99 -2.96 6.52 -2.22
N ILE A 100 -1.92 6.45 -1.38
CA ILE A 100 -1.74 5.37 -0.40
C ILE A 100 -1.84 5.93 1.01
N GLN A 101 -2.46 5.17 1.93
CA GLN A 101 -2.58 5.56 3.33
C GLN A 101 -1.30 5.21 4.10
N TYR A 102 -0.98 6.01 5.10
CA TYR A 102 0.03 5.67 6.09
C TYR A 102 -0.59 5.66 7.48
N GLN A 103 0.03 4.92 8.41
CA GLN A 103 -0.42 4.80 9.78
C GLN A 103 0.77 4.44 10.68
N ALA A 104 0.74 4.89 11.94
CA ALA A 104 1.64 4.41 12.99
C ALA A 104 0.93 3.33 13.81
N LEU A 105 1.70 2.45 14.46
CA LEU A 105 1.15 1.47 15.41
C LEU A 105 1.91 1.58 16.73
N SER A 106 1.34 2.36 17.66
CA SER A 106 1.90 2.67 18.98
C SER A 106 2.23 1.41 19.77
N ASP A 107 1.34 0.41 19.72
CA ASP A 107 1.43 -0.79 20.55
C ASP A 107 2.64 -1.67 20.19
N LYS A 108 3.10 -1.58 18.94
CA LYS A 108 4.31 -2.27 18.46
C LYS A 108 5.51 -1.33 18.31
N ASN A 109 5.38 -0.08 18.74
CA ASN A 109 6.37 0.98 18.56
C ASN A 109 6.79 1.14 17.08
N TRP A 110 5.86 0.93 16.15
CA TRP A 110 6.10 1.11 14.71
C TRP A 110 5.80 2.56 14.33
N VAL A 111 6.80 3.20 13.73
CA VAL A 111 6.65 4.52 13.13
C VAL A 111 5.77 4.46 11.89
N ASN A 112 5.35 5.61 11.38
CA ASN A 112 4.50 5.72 10.19
C ASN A 112 4.98 4.81 9.04
N PHE A 113 4.15 3.85 8.66
CA PHE A 113 4.34 2.97 7.51
C PHE A 113 3.18 3.10 6.53
N TYR A 114 3.42 2.73 5.28
CA TYR A 114 2.40 2.71 4.24
C TYR A 114 1.67 1.39 4.21
N ARG A 115 0.36 1.44 3.95
CA ARG A 115 -0.49 0.27 3.73
C ARG A 115 -1.18 0.39 2.38
N ILE A 116 -0.87 -0.53 1.47
CA ILE A 116 -1.57 -0.71 0.21
C ILE A 116 -2.45 -1.96 0.27
N ILE A 117 -3.61 -1.90 -0.39
CA ILE A 117 -4.63 -2.97 -0.41
C ILE A 117 -4.91 -3.33 -1.88
N MET A 118 -4.63 -4.57 -2.27
CA MET A 118 -4.78 -5.06 -3.65
C MET A 118 -6.21 -5.53 -3.94
N LEU A 119 -7.17 -4.59 -3.92
CA LEU A 119 -8.59 -4.90 -4.12
C LEU A 119 -9.11 -4.58 -5.53
N ASN A 120 -8.45 -3.67 -6.23
CA ASN A 120 -8.92 -3.20 -7.53
C ASN A 120 -8.52 -4.20 -8.63
N ARG A 121 -9.54 -4.81 -9.26
CA ARG A 121 -9.37 -5.80 -10.34
C ARG A 121 -8.74 -5.26 -11.63
N HIS A 122 -8.66 -3.94 -11.76
CA HIS A 122 -8.06 -3.29 -12.92
C HIS A 122 -6.59 -2.95 -12.72
N LEU A 123 -6.02 -3.29 -11.55
CA LEU A 123 -4.59 -3.13 -11.32
C LEU A 123 -3.82 -4.05 -12.25
N THR A 124 -2.85 -3.47 -12.94
CA THR A 124 -1.87 -4.20 -13.72
C THR A 124 -0.52 -4.16 -13.00
N HIS A 125 0.37 -5.09 -13.34
CA HIS A 125 1.75 -5.07 -12.85
C HIS A 125 2.47 -3.76 -13.16
N ARG A 126 2.12 -3.09 -14.27
CA ARG A 126 2.64 -1.76 -14.62
C ARG A 126 2.20 -0.69 -13.63
N ASP A 127 0.96 -0.74 -13.16
CA ASP A 127 0.48 0.20 -12.13
C ASP A 127 1.23 -0.02 -10.83
N LEU A 128 1.54 -1.27 -10.49
CA LEU A 128 2.33 -1.65 -9.31
C LEU A 128 3.79 -1.19 -9.41
N ASP A 129 4.41 -1.36 -10.58
CA ASP A 129 5.75 -0.84 -10.84
C ASP A 129 5.77 0.70 -10.77
N PHE A 130 4.74 1.36 -11.31
CA PHE A 130 4.55 2.81 -11.21
C PHE A 130 4.45 3.29 -9.75
N VAL A 131 3.85 2.51 -8.84
CA VAL A 131 3.86 2.86 -7.41
C VAL A 131 5.30 3.05 -6.93
N LEU A 132 6.19 2.10 -7.21
CA LEU A 132 7.58 2.17 -6.72
C LEU A 132 8.34 3.35 -7.34
N GLU A 133 8.18 3.56 -8.65
CA GLU A 133 8.75 4.70 -9.37
C GLU A 133 8.28 6.03 -8.79
N GLU A 134 7.00 6.14 -8.46
CA GLU A 134 6.39 7.36 -7.95
C GLU A 134 6.85 7.65 -6.52
N PHE A 135 7.06 6.62 -5.68
CA PHE A 135 7.69 6.79 -4.37
C PHE A 135 9.11 7.33 -4.49
N GLU A 136 9.94 6.75 -5.37
CA GLU A 136 11.29 7.24 -5.64
C GLU A 136 11.27 8.67 -6.15
N ARG A 137 10.41 8.98 -7.12
CA ARG A 137 10.29 10.31 -7.71
C ARG A 137 9.85 11.35 -6.69
N LEU A 138 8.88 11.04 -5.84
CA LEU A 138 8.38 11.99 -4.84
C LEU A 138 9.26 12.09 -3.60
N GLY A 139 10.10 11.08 -3.36
CA GLY A 139 10.92 10.95 -2.16
C GLY A 139 12.43 11.07 -2.37
N HIS A 140 12.90 11.45 -3.57
CA HIS A 140 14.32 11.51 -3.90
C HIS A 140 15.10 12.57 -3.08
N ASP A 141 14.44 13.65 -2.68
CA ASP A 141 14.97 14.82 -1.96
C ASP A 141 14.48 14.90 -0.49
N LEU A 142 13.75 13.88 -0.01
CA LEU A 142 13.25 13.80 1.37
C LEU A 142 14.25 13.22 2.36
#